data_AF-A0A929GIX3-F1
#
_entry.id   AF-A0A929GIX3-F1
#
_cell.length_a   1.000
_cell.length_b   1.000
_cell.length_c   1.000
_cell.angle_alpha   90.00
_cell.angle_beta   90.00
_cell.angle_gamma   90.00
#
_symmetry.space_group_name_H-M   'P 1'
#
loop_
_entity.id
_entity.type
_entity.pdbx_description
1 polymer ?
#
loop_
_entity_poly.entity_id
_entity_poly.type
_entity_poly.pdbx_seq_one_letter_code
_entity_poly.pdbx_strand_id
1 'polypeptide(L)' 'VSISGRTDSFGWLEWDDENMAGKFINYPTREEIPENIREQLIVELYSK' A
#
# COMPACT_ATOMS: atom_id res chain seq x y z
N VAL A 1 17.66 -5.24 16.03
CA VAL A 1 16.23 -4.93 15.80
C VAL A 1 15.95 -5.29 14.36
N SER A 2 15.47 -6.51 14.12
CA SER A 2 15.22 -7.00 12.76
C SER A 2 13.97 -6.35 12.20
N ILE A 3 14.09 -5.76 11.01
CA ILE A 3 12.96 -5.31 10.18
C ILE A 3 12.21 -6.48 9.52
N SER A 4 12.48 -7.73 9.93
CA SER A 4 11.93 -8.97 9.39
C SER A 4 10.45 -9.23 9.77
N GLY A 5 9.68 -8.21 10.14
CA GLY A 5 8.34 -8.38 10.74
C GLY A 5 7.19 -7.69 10.01
N ARG A 6 7.42 -7.11 8.82
CA ARG A 6 6.34 -6.46 8.06
C ARG A 6 6.56 -6.57 6.55
N THR A 7 6.82 -7.78 6.08
CA THR A 7 6.45 -8.15 4.71
C THR A 7 4.96 -8.42 4.73
N ASP A 8 4.14 -7.37 4.84
CA ASP A 8 2.80 -7.46 4.29
C ASP A 8 3.05 -7.64 2.80
N SER A 9 3.04 -8.89 2.32
CA SER A 9 3.21 -9.20 0.91
C SER A 9 2.00 -8.62 0.18
N PHE A 10 2.14 -7.34 -0.20
CA PHE A 10 1.19 -6.65 -1.03
C PHE A 10 1.18 -7.37 -2.38
N GLY A 11 0.08 -8.06 -2.72
CA GLY A 11 -0.02 -8.80 -3.98
C GLY A 11 0.24 -7.94 -5.23
N TRP A 12 0.18 -6.61 -5.06
CA TRP A 12 0.38 -5.58 -6.07
C TRP A 12 1.80 -5.00 -6.13
N LEU A 13 2.67 -5.29 -5.16
CA LEU A 13 4.04 -4.75 -5.07
C LEU A 13 5.03 -5.83 -4.63
N GLU A 14 5.97 -6.15 -5.51
CA GLU A 14 7.15 -6.94 -5.15
C GLU A 14 8.25 -5.98 -4.67
N TRP A 15 8.81 -6.24 -3.49
CA TRP A 15 9.91 -5.46 -2.92
C TRP A 15 11.19 -6.30 -2.85
N ASP A 16 12.25 -5.79 -3.46
CA ASP A 16 13.61 -6.31 -3.37
C ASP A 16 14.43 -5.40 -2.43
N ASP A 17 14.67 -5.89 -1.22
CA ASP A 17 15.41 -5.16 -0.18
C ASP A 17 16.91 -5.04 -0.49
N GLU A 18 17.48 -5.98 -1.27
CA GLU A 18 18.91 -5.98 -1.61
C GLU A 18 19.25 -4.86 -2.59
N ASN A 19 18.38 -4.64 -3.58
CA ASN A 19 18.55 -3.58 -4.57
C ASN A 19 17.78 -2.30 -4.21
N MET A 20 17.07 -2.28 -3.07
CA MET A 20 16.14 -1.21 -2.68
C MET A 20 15.17 -0.85 -3.82
N ALA A 21 14.66 -1.87 -4.52
CA ALA A 21 13.87 -1.74 -5.72
C ALA A 21 12.48 -2.34 -5.53
N GLY A 22 11.46 -1.59 -5.93
CA GLY A 22 10.08 -2.07 -5.97
C GLY A 22 9.62 -2.33 -7.40
N LYS A 23 8.93 -3.44 -7.64
CA LYS A 23 8.27 -3.75 -8.90
C LYS A 23 6.76 -3.71 -8.73
N PHE A 24 6.13 -2.79 -9.45
CA PHE A 24 4.68 -2.67 -9.50
C PHE A 24 4.10 -3.76 -10.40
N ILE A 25 3.22 -4.61 -9.86
CA ILE A 25 2.67 -5.76 -10.57
C ILE A 25 1.30 -5.44 -11.15
N ASN A 26 0.41 -4.90 -10.33
CA ASN A 26 -0.95 -4.56 -10.71
C ASN A 26 -1.49 -3.45 -9.81
N TYR A 27 -2.58 -2.82 -10.24
CA TYR A 27 -3.30 -1.90 -9.37
C TYR A 27 -3.99 -2.70 -8.24
N PRO A 28 -3.79 -2.31 -6.96
CA PRO A 28 -4.50 -2.92 -5.86
C PRO A 28 -5.99 -2.59 -5.88
N THR A 29 -6.77 -3.53 -5.36
CA THR A 29 -8.12 -3.28 -4.90
C THR A 29 -8.10 -2.60 -3.52
N ARG A 30 -9.20 -1.94 -3.13
CA ARG A 30 -9.28 -1.24 -1.84
C ARG A 30 -9.07 -2.15 -0.64
N GLU A 31 -9.45 -3.42 -0.76
CA GLU A 31 -9.32 -4.44 0.29
C GLU A 31 -7.86 -4.83 0.54
N GLU A 32 -6.99 -4.69 -0.47
CA GLU A 32 -5.55 -4.97 -0.40
C GLU A 32 -4.73 -3.80 0.18
N ILE A 33 -5.41 -2.69 0.51
CA ILE A 33 -4.83 -1.48 1.12
C ILE A 33 -5.17 -1.51 2.62
N PRO A 34 -4.23 -1.89 3.50
CA PRO A 34 -4.48 -2.08 4.94
C PRO A 34 -4.75 -0.76 5.68
N GLU A 35 -4.54 0.38 5.03
CA GLU A 35 -4.74 1.69 5.62
C GLU A 35 -6.24 1.96 5.85
N ASN A 36 -6.56 2.30 7.09
CA ASN A 36 -7.90 2.69 7.49
C ASN A 36 -8.17 4.17 7.15
N ILE A 37 -8.33 4.44 5.85
CA ILE A 37 -8.62 5.77 5.30
C ILE A 37 -10.12 5.91 5.06
N ARG A 38 -10.70 7.00 5.59
CA ARG A 38 -12.10 7.41 5.36
C ARG A 38 -12.21 8.27 4.10
N GLU A 39 -12.11 7.64 2.93
CA GLU A 39 -12.11 8.31 1.62
C GLU A 39 -13.31 9.25 1.41
N GLN A 40 -14.49 8.90 1.95
CA GLN A 40 -15.69 9.77 1.89
C GLN A 40 -15.43 11.16 2.48
N LEU A 41 -14.67 11.28 3.57
CA LEU A 41 -14.32 12.59 4.15
C LEU A 41 -13.41 13.41 3.23
N ILE A 42 -12.56 12.74 2.46
CA ILE A 42 -11.68 13.39 1.50
C ILE A 42 -12.53 13.94 0.34
N VAL A 43 -13.49 13.15 -0.16
CA VAL A 43 -14.42 13.58 -1.21
C VAL A 43 -15.26 14.78 -0.75
N GLU A 44 -15.81 14.72 0.47
CA GLU A 44 -16.58 15.82 1.07
C GLU A 44 -15.76 17.11 1.20
N LEU A 45 -14.47 17.01 1.49
CA LEU A 45 -13.58 18.16 1.63
C LEU A 45 -13.36 18.89 0.30
N TYR A 46 -13.18 18.14 -0.80
CA TYR A 46 -12.88 18.69 -2.13
C TYR A 46 -14.11 18.94 -3.00
N SER A 47 -15.31 18.55 -2.57
CA SER A 47 -16.57 18.85 -3.27
C SER A 47 -17.17 20.21 -2.89
N LYS A 48 -16.40 21.06 -2.21
CA LYS A 48 -16.77 22.43 -1.84
C LYS A 48 -16.18 23.46 -2.80
#